data_AF-A0AAW8DI36-F1
#
_entry.id   AF-A0AAW8DI36-F1
#
_cell.length_a   1.000
_cell.length_b   1.000
_cell.length_c   1.000
_cell.angle_alpha   90.00
_cell.angle_beta   90.00
_cell.angle_gamma   90.00
#
_symmetry.space_group_name_H-M   'P 1'
#
loop_
_entity.id
_entity.type
_entity.pdbx_description
1 polymer ?
#
loop_
_entity_poly.entity_id
_entity_poly.type
_entity_poly.pdbx_seq_one_letter_code
_entity_poly.pdbx_strand_id
1 'polypeptide(L)'
;MTVPQHNTPTPPGWYPDPSGSGQLRWWDGNAWTGNAWNPPAQAGAGQAGAAQPGAAWPAAARPGQYGGPPQYAGSVQPAPRPEISRGTPVYNPFIWLVTLLPVITLIILLLWNPVFHLRYVGARRVPTLDPSAFSVPYFLLVISGWLIYGVSVLLSYLDWQKLQRDGVVRPFHWAWAFLGAGVYVVGRSVIVHKVAPQRGLAPVWALIGLTALSLILVSVKASMIISTIAKALPM
;
A
#
# COMPACT_ATOMS: atom_id res chain seq x y z
N MET A 1 42.78 18.41 42.79
CA MET A 1 41.63 18.82 41.96
C MET A 1 41.75 18.12 40.61
N THR A 2 41.04 17.02 40.40
CA THR A 2 41.01 16.27 39.13
C THR A 2 39.69 16.55 38.44
N VAL A 3 39.73 17.24 37.30
CA VAL A 3 38.55 17.53 36.47
C VAL A 3 38.15 16.24 35.72
N PRO A 4 36.91 15.73 35.84
CA PRO A 4 36.49 14.57 35.08
C PRO A 4 36.31 14.95 33.61
N GLN A 5 36.99 14.23 32.71
CA GLN A 5 36.80 14.30 31.27
C GLN A 5 35.42 13.71 30.93
N HIS A 6 34.44 14.57 30.61
CA HIS A 6 33.17 14.10 30.07
C HIS A 6 33.38 13.69 28.61
N ASN A 7 33.46 12.38 28.35
CA ASN A 7 33.40 11.83 27.01
C ASN A 7 31.97 12.08 26.47
N THR A 8 31.78 13.10 25.65
CA THR A 8 30.50 13.31 24.96
C THR A 8 30.28 12.18 23.95
N PRO A 9 29.15 11.44 24.04
CA PRO A 9 28.82 10.41 23.06
C PRO A 9 28.72 11.00 21.65
N THR A 10 29.21 10.27 20.66
CA THR A 10 29.06 10.65 19.25
C THR A 10 27.58 10.78 18.91
N PRO A 11 27.11 11.96 18.48
CA PRO A 11 25.69 12.17 18.19
C PRO A 11 25.26 11.34 16.97
N PRO A 12 23.96 11.01 16.84
CA PRO A 12 23.44 10.33 15.67
C PRO A 12 23.68 11.15 14.39
N GLY A 13 24.15 10.50 13.32
CA GLY A 13 24.58 11.20 12.11
C GLY A 13 25.16 10.30 11.03
N TRP A 14 25.45 10.90 9.87
CA TRP A 14 26.18 10.24 8.78
C TRP A 14 27.67 10.38 9.01
N TYR A 15 28.38 9.26 9.04
CA TYR A 15 29.82 9.22 9.26
C TYR A 15 30.48 8.30 8.23
N PRO A 16 31.78 8.51 7.90
CA PRO A 16 32.51 7.59 7.05
C PRO A 16 32.44 6.16 7.57
N ASP A 17 32.15 5.22 6.69
CA ASP A 17 32.06 3.80 7.04
C ASP A 17 33.41 3.30 7.57
N PRO A 18 33.49 2.79 8.82
CA PRO A 18 34.73 2.28 9.42
C PRO A 18 35.37 1.13 8.63
N SER A 19 34.61 0.46 7.76
CA SER A 19 35.11 -0.62 6.91
C SER A 19 36.04 -0.14 5.77
N GLY A 20 36.18 1.18 5.58
CA GLY A 20 37.05 1.77 4.55
C GLY A 20 36.44 1.76 3.14
N SER A 21 35.13 1.50 3.01
CA SER A 21 34.41 1.40 1.74
C SER A 21 34.27 2.72 0.97
N GLY A 22 34.66 3.86 1.56
CA GLY A 22 34.46 5.20 0.99
C GLY A 22 33.02 5.71 1.05
N GLN A 23 32.11 4.93 1.64
CA GLN A 23 30.70 5.27 1.82
C GLN A 23 30.47 6.01 3.14
N LEU A 24 29.38 6.75 3.24
CA LEU A 24 28.84 7.20 4.53
C LEU A 24 27.86 6.15 5.06
N ARG A 25 27.91 5.88 6.36
CA ARG A 25 26.99 5.00 7.06
C ARG A 25 26.31 5.78 8.19
N TRP A 26 25.06 5.44 8.49
CA TRP A 26 24.31 6.13 9.53
C TRP A 26 24.57 5.51 10.91
N TRP A 27 25.03 6.34 11.84
CA TRP A 27 25.19 6.05 13.28
C TRP A 27 23.95 6.55 14.03
N ASP A 28 23.32 5.68 14.83
CA ASP A 28 22.10 6.02 15.57
C ASP A 28 22.34 6.53 17.01
N GLY A 29 23.60 6.68 17.41
CA GLY A 29 24.00 7.02 18.78
C GLY A 29 24.57 5.83 19.56
N ASN A 30 24.18 4.59 19.21
CA ASN A 30 24.60 3.37 19.90
C ASN A 30 25.21 2.32 18.95
N ALA A 31 24.79 2.26 17.69
CA ALA A 31 25.25 1.30 16.70
C ALA A 31 25.19 1.84 15.26
N TRP A 32 25.93 1.20 14.36
CA TRP A 32 25.88 1.47 12.93
C TRP A 32 24.68 0.75 12.29
N THR A 33 23.80 1.51 11.66
CA THR A 33 22.62 0.94 10.97
C THR A 33 22.99 0.36 9.59
N GLY A 34 22.09 -0.37 8.94
CA GLY A 34 22.30 -0.93 7.59
C GLY A 34 22.20 0.10 6.46
N ASN A 35 21.99 1.38 6.78
CA ASN A 35 21.80 2.44 5.81
C ASN A 35 23.18 2.96 5.38
N ALA A 36 23.62 2.58 4.18
CA ALA A 36 24.84 3.08 3.55
C ALA A 36 24.47 4.02 2.38
N TRP A 37 25.18 5.14 2.29
CA TRP A 37 25.04 6.15 1.25
C TRP A 37 26.39 6.39 0.60
N ASN A 38 26.45 6.39 -0.74
CA ASN A 38 27.68 6.66 -1.48
C ASN A 38 27.66 8.12 -1.96
N PRO A 39 28.51 9.02 -1.43
CA PRO A 39 28.63 10.36 -2.00
C PRO A 39 29.16 10.28 -3.44
N PRO A 40 28.70 11.15 -4.36
CA PRO A 40 29.35 11.26 -5.66
C PRO A 40 30.82 11.66 -5.46
N ALA A 41 31.74 10.90 -6.07
CA ALA A 41 33.17 11.08 -5.93
C ALA A 41 33.60 12.52 -6.31
N GLN A 42 34.18 13.25 -5.36
CA GLN A 42 34.89 14.49 -5.66
C GLN A 42 36.17 14.13 -6.40
N ALA A 43 36.15 14.25 -7.72
CA ALA A 43 37.35 14.17 -8.54
C ALA A 43 38.28 15.34 -8.19
N GLY A 44 39.44 15.04 -7.60
CA GLY A 44 40.52 16.02 -7.44
C GLY A 44 41.38 15.86 -6.18
N ALA A 45 42.14 14.78 -6.07
CA ALA A 45 43.30 14.73 -5.17
C ALA A 45 44.56 14.50 -6.01
N GLY A 46 45.16 15.60 -6.48
CA GLY A 46 46.46 15.61 -7.14
C GLY A 46 47.57 15.97 -6.15
N GLN A 47 48.50 15.03 -5.98
CA GLN A 47 49.94 15.16 -5.73
C GLN A 47 50.47 15.88 -4.47
N ALA A 48 51.36 15.15 -3.79
CA ALA A 48 52.12 15.52 -2.59
C ALA A 48 53.15 16.65 -2.83
N GLY A 49 53.32 17.50 -1.81
CA GLY A 49 54.36 18.53 -1.71
C GLY A 49 54.66 18.87 -0.24
N ALA A 50 55.93 19.18 0.04
CA ALA A 50 56.62 19.11 1.33
C ALA A 50 56.18 20.09 2.45
N ALA A 51 56.67 19.79 3.66
CA ALA A 51 56.33 20.36 4.96
C ALA A 51 56.73 21.84 5.23
N GLN A 52 55.97 22.51 6.12
CA GLN A 52 56.47 23.43 7.16
C GLN A 52 55.40 23.72 8.25
N PRO A 53 55.77 23.91 9.53
CA PRO A 53 54.85 24.04 10.66
C PRO A 53 54.56 25.50 11.01
N GLY A 54 53.29 25.87 11.13
CA GLY A 54 52.91 27.22 11.58
C GLY A 54 51.43 27.28 11.94
N ALA A 55 51.14 27.53 13.21
CA ALA A 55 49.81 27.85 13.69
C ALA A 55 49.33 29.14 13.03
N ALA A 56 48.35 29.05 12.14
CA ALA A 56 47.62 30.19 11.61
C ALA A 56 46.17 29.78 11.39
N TRP A 57 45.28 30.38 12.19
CA TRP A 57 43.84 30.34 11.98
C TRP A 57 43.53 30.87 10.57
N PRO A 58 42.86 30.11 9.69
CA PRO A 58 42.50 30.64 8.38
C PRO A 58 41.38 31.66 8.54
N ALA A 59 41.67 32.84 8.01
CA ALA A 59 40.79 34.00 7.94
C ALA A 59 39.39 33.64 7.43
N ALA A 60 38.40 34.38 7.93
CA ALA A 60 37.02 34.37 7.49
C ALA A 60 36.94 34.31 5.95
N ALA A 61 36.41 33.20 5.44
CA ALA A 61 36.09 33.06 4.03
C ALA A 61 35.06 34.14 3.68
N ARG A 62 35.45 34.97 2.70
CA ARG A 62 34.62 36.01 2.09
C ARG A 62 33.25 35.43 1.70
N PRO A 63 32.13 36.15 1.87
CA PRO A 63 30.84 35.75 1.31
C PRO A 63 30.92 35.93 -0.21
N GLY A 64 31.43 34.91 -0.88
CA GLY A 64 31.60 34.86 -2.32
C GLY A 64 30.79 33.71 -2.87
N GLN A 65 29.76 34.07 -3.64
CA GLN A 65 29.04 33.20 -4.56
C GLN A 65 28.03 32.26 -3.88
N TYR A 66 26.78 32.74 -3.80
CA TYR A 66 25.61 31.86 -3.77
C TYR A 66 25.76 30.90 -4.95
N GLY A 67 26.21 29.68 -4.66
CA GLY A 67 26.07 28.54 -5.57
C GLY A 67 24.61 28.49 -5.99
N GLY A 68 24.37 28.28 -7.29
CA GLY A 68 23.02 28.14 -7.84
C GLY A 68 22.18 27.16 -7.02
N PRO A 69 20.84 27.22 -7.15
CA PRO A 69 19.95 26.33 -6.41
C PRO A 69 20.49 24.91 -6.52
N PRO A 70 20.57 24.14 -5.41
CA PRO A 70 21.09 22.78 -5.44
C PRO A 70 20.37 22.08 -6.59
N GLN A 71 21.14 21.72 -7.63
CA GLN A 71 20.62 20.89 -8.69
C GLN A 71 20.24 19.60 -7.97
N TYR A 72 18.94 19.44 -7.72
CA TYR A 72 18.39 18.22 -7.16
C TYR A 72 19.03 17.10 -7.96
N ALA A 73 19.90 16.33 -7.30
CA ALA A 73 20.48 15.14 -7.90
C ALA A 73 19.32 14.39 -8.54
N GLY A 74 19.38 14.26 -9.87
CA GLY A 74 18.28 13.75 -10.67
C GLY A 74 17.71 12.52 -9.99
N SER A 75 16.38 12.44 -9.90
CA SER A 75 15.66 11.39 -9.19
C SER A 75 16.39 10.06 -9.39
N VAL A 76 17.03 9.57 -8.32
CA VAL A 76 17.72 8.28 -8.35
C VAL A 76 16.62 7.26 -8.60
N GLN A 77 16.42 6.89 -9.86
CA GLN A 77 15.41 5.92 -10.23
C GLN A 77 15.76 4.65 -9.46
N PRO A 78 14.84 4.13 -8.63
CA PRO A 78 15.08 2.89 -7.92
C PRO A 78 15.51 1.84 -8.95
N ALA A 79 16.62 1.14 -8.67
CA ALA A 79 17.15 0.13 -9.58
C ALA A 79 16.02 -0.78 -10.08
N PRO A 80 15.97 -1.09 -11.39
CA PRO A 80 14.92 -1.94 -11.96
C PRO A 80 14.80 -3.24 -11.17
N ARG A 81 13.55 -3.64 -10.90
CA ARG A 81 13.29 -4.84 -10.12
C ARG A 81 13.74 -6.07 -10.92
N PRO A 82 14.45 -7.04 -10.30
CA PRO A 82 14.83 -8.27 -10.98
C PRO A 82 13.60 -8.99 -11.56
N GLU A 83 13.71 -9.42 -12.81
CA GLU A 83 12.67 -10.22 -13.45
C GLU A 83 12.63 -11.62 -12.84
N ILE A 84 11.42 -12.20 -12.77
CA ILE A 84 11.22 -13.58 -12.31
C ILE A 84 11.33 -14.54 -13.49
N SER A 85 11.77 -15.78 -13.22
CA SER A 85 11.86 -16.83 -14.24
C SER A 85 10.52 -17.03 -14.96
N ARG A 86 10.56 -17.24 -16.28
CA ARG A 86 9.36 -17.48 -17.11
C ARG A 86 8.55 -18.69 -16.63
N GLY A 87 9.18 -19.69 -16.02
CA GLY A 87 8.51 -20.88 -15.46
C GLY A 87 7.76 -20.63 -14.15
N THR A 88 7.97 -19.48 -13.50
CA THR A 88 7.35 -19.17 -12.20
C THR A 88 5.84 -18.93 -12.39
N PRO A 89 4.96 -19.57 -11.59
CA PRO A 89 3.52 -19.37 -11.69
C PRO A 89 3.12 -17.99 -11.16
N VAL A 90 2.85 -17.07 -12.08
CA VAL A 90 2.36 -15.70 -11.80
C VAL A 90 0.91 -15.69 -11.29
N TYR A 91 0.12 -16.67 -11.72
CA TYR A 91 -1.29 -16.81 -11.34
C TYR A 91 -1.40 -17.77 -10.17
N ASN A 92 -2.08 -17.30 -9.14
CA ASN A 92 -2.18 -17.95 -7.84
C ASN A 92 -3.67 -18.17 -7.53
N PRO A 93 -4.11 -19.33 -7.00
CA PRO A 93 -5.49 -19.49 -6.57
C PRO A 93 -5.98 -18.38 -5.65
N PHE A 94 -5.13 -17.87 -4.74
CA PHE A 94 -5.50 -16.81 -3.81
C PHE A 94 -5.90 -15.50 -4.50
N ILE A 95 -5.18 -15.06 -5.55
CA ILE A 95 -5.54 -13.82 -6.25
C ILE A 95 -6.89 -13.95 -6.98
N TRP A 96 -7.17 -15.13 -7.53
CA TRP A 96 -8.46 -15.41 -8.16
C TRP A 96 -9.59 -15.48 -7.15
N LEU A 97 -9.35 -16.09 -5.99
CA LEU A 97 -10.32 -16.09 -4.89
C LEU A 97 -10.62 -14.67 -4.41
N VAL A 98 -9.62 -13.82 -4.18
CA VAL A 98 -9.85 -12.40 -3.81
C VAL A 98 -10.64 -11.65 -4.87
N THR A 99 -10.31 -11.87 -6.15
CA THR A 99 -10.95 -11.17 -7.28
C THR A 99 -12.41 -11.60 -7.45
N LEU A 100 -12.72 -12.88 -7.25
CA LEU A 100 -14.05 -13.45 -7.49
C LEU A 100 -14.90 -13.55 -6.22
N LEU A 101 -14.33 -13.35 -5.02
CA LEU A 101 -15.07 -13.39 -3.75
C LEU A 101 -16.32 -12.50 -3.74
N PRO A 102 -16.31 -11.28 -4.30
CA PRO A 102 -17.49 -10.42 -4.35
C PRO A 102 -18.67 -11.02 -5.12
N VAL A 103 -18.45 -12.03 -5.98
CA VAL A 103 -19.54 -12.75 -6.66
C VAL A 103 -20.46 -13.42 -5.65
N ILE A 104 -19.91 -13.94 -4.54
CA ILE A 104 -20.72 -14.53 -3.47
C ILE A 104 -21.63 -13.45 -2.85
N THR A 105 -21.07 -12.26 -2.59
CA THR A 105 -21.86 -11.11 -2.11
C THR A 105 -22.97 -10.75 -3.10
N LEU A 106 -22.68 -10.74 -4.41
CA LEU A 106 -23.67 -10.46 -5.43
C LEU A 106 -24.77 -11.51 -5.49
N ILE A 107 -24.44 -12.80 -5.39
CA ILE A 107 -25.43 -13.88 -5.35
C ILE A 107 -26.33 -13.72 -4.12
N ILE A 108 -25.75 -13.51 -2.93
CA ILE A 108 -26.52 -13.28 -1.70
C ILE A 108 -27.44 -12.07 -1.86
N LEU A 109 -26.93 -10.96 -2.39
CA LEU A 109 -27.72 -9.75 -2.65
C LEU A 109 -28.88 -9.99 -3.62
N LEU A 110 -28.64 -10.73 -4.70
CA LEU A 110 -29.66 -11.01 -5.72
C LEU A 110 -30.75 -11.93 -5.18
N LEU A 111 -30.39 -12.91 -4.37
CA LEU A 111 -31.33 -13.83 -3.71
C LEU A 111 -32.10 -13.15 -2.56
N TRP A 112 -31.57 -12.10 -1.96
CA TRP A 112 -32.22 -11.38 -0.86
C TRP A 112 -33.43 -10.57 -1.33
N ASN A 113 -34.64 -11.00 -0.97
CA ASN A 113 -35.90 -10.34 -1.35
C ASN A 113 -36.66 -9.83 -0.10
N PRO A 114 -36.31 -8.65 0.43
CA PRO A 114 -36.98 -8.09 1.59
C PRO A 114 -38.40 -7.61 1.24
N VAL A 115 -39.33 -7.81 2.18
CA VAL A 115 -40.65 -7.19 2.14
C VAL A 115 -40.66 -6.07 3.16
N PHE A 116 -41.00 -4.85 2.71
CA PHE A 116 -41.07 -3.69 3.58
C PHE A 116 -42.53 -3.43 3.97
N HIS A 117 -42.78 -3.37 5.27
CA HIS A 117 -44.06 -2.94 5.80
C HIS A 117 -43.92 -1.54 6.39
N LEU A 118 -44.87 -0.67 6.08
CA LEU A 118 -44.99 0.64 6.71
C LEU A 118 -46.06 0.55 7.78
N ARG A 119 -45.72 1.01 8.99
CA ARG A 119 -46.66 1.16 10.10
C ARG A 119 -46.82 2.64 10.42
N TYR A 120 -48.05 3.04 10.69
CA TYR A 120 -48.36 4.42 11.10
C TYR A 120 -48.28 4.53 12.61
N VAL A 121 -47.42 5.42 13.12
CA VAL A 121 -47.18 5.56 14.56
C VAL A 121 -47.60 6.96 15.03
N GLY A 122 -48.16 7.01 16.24
CA GLY A 122 -48.59 8.24 16.91
C GLY A 122 -49.87 8.86 16.37
N ALA A 123 -50.35 9.91 17.03
CA ALA A 123 -51.60 10.59 16.68
C ALA A 123 -51.57 11.21 15.27
N ARG A 124 -50.38 11.64 14.81
CA ARG A 124 -50.18 12.25 13.49
C ARG A 124 -50.06 11.23 12.35
N ARG A 125 -50.18 9.92 12.63
CA ARG A 125 -50.02 8.81 11.67
C ARG A 125 -48.82 9.03 10.75
N VAL A 126 -47.63 9.12 11.34
CA VAL A 126 -46.40 9.25 10.53
C VAL A 126 -46.04 7.86 10.00
N PRO A 127 -45.81 7.68 8.69
CA PRO A 127 -45.35 6.41 8.15
C PRO A 127 -43.94 6.13 8.67
N THR A 128 -43.77 5.00 9.34
CA THR A 128 -42.51 4.50 9.86
C THR A 128 -42.24 3.12 9.29
N LEU A 129 -40.96 2.84 8.97
CA LEU A 129 -40.53 1.50 8.60
C LEU A 129 -40.77 0.53 9.76
N ASP A 130 -41.46 -0.57 9.51
CA ASP A 130 -41.65 -1.61 10.50
C ASP A 130 -40.29 -2.25 10.87
N PRO A 131 -39.90 -2.32 12.15
CA PRO A 131 -38.68 -2.99 12.59
C PRO A 131 -38.55 -4.45 12.13
N SER A 132 -39.66 -5.12 11.79
CA SER A 132 -39.66 -6.45 11.18
C SER A 132 -38.84 -6.54 9.88
N ALA A 133 -38.59 -5.40 9.22
CA ALA A 133 -37.69 -5.31 8.06
C ALA A 133 -36.24 -5.74 8.39
N PHE A 134 -35.80 -5.61 9.65
CA PHE A 134 -34.48 -6.06 10.13
C PHE A 134 -34.53 -7.51 10.60
N SER A 135 -34.87 -8.42 9.70
CA SER A 135 -35.02 -9.85 9.97
C SER A 135 -33.68 -10.61 10.00
N VAL A 136 -33.70 -11.87 10.42
CA VAL A 136 -32.51 -12.75 10.41
C VAL A 136 -31.79 -12.77 9.06
N PRO A 137 -32.48 -12.89 7.89
CA PRO A 137 -31.82 -12.80 6.58
C PRO A 137 -31.04 -11.49 6.35
N TYR A 138 -31.51 -10.36 6.87
CA TYR A 138 -30.79 -9.10 6.76
C TYR A 138 -29.46 -9.15 7.52
N PHE A 139 -29.46 -9.63 8.77
CA PHE A 139 -28.22 -9.75 9.54
C PHE A 139 -27.27 -10.80 8.97
N LEU A 140 -27.79 -11.91 8.43
CA LEU A 140 -26.95 -12.89 7.71
C LEU A 140 -26.26 -12.25 6.51
N LEU A 141 -26.96 -11.41 5.74
CA LEU A 141 -26.37 -10.66 4.64
C LEU A 141 -25.26 -9.72 5.16
N VAL A 142 -25.53 -8.93 6.21
CA VAL A 142 -24.53 -8.02 6.80
C VAL A 142 -23.29 -8.78 7.30
N ILE A 143 -23.49 -9.85 8.07
CA ILE A 143 -22.40 -10.69 8.60
C ILE A 143 -21.60 -11.32 7.45
N SER A 144 -22.27 -11.80 6.40
CA SER A 144 -21.60 -12.35 5.22
C SER A 144 -20.68 -11.32 4.56
N GLY A 145 -21.08 -10.05 4.51
CA GLY A 145 -20.24 -8.96 4.00
C GLY A 145 -18.96 -8.77 4.82
N TRP A 146 -19.07 -8.75 6.15
CA TRP A 146 -17.91 -8.67 7.05
C TRP A 146 -16.99 -9.88 6.93
N LEU A 147 -17.56 -11.09 6.81
CA LEU A 147 -16.79 -12.31 6.60
C LEU A 147 -16.04 -12.29 5.26
N ILE A 148 -16.72 -11.90 4.17
CA ILE A 148 -16.12 -11.78 2.84
C ILE A 148 -14.99 -10.73 2.85
N TYR A 149 -15.17 -9.61 3.55
CA TYR A 149 -14.11 -8.62 3.75
C TYR A 149 -12.89 -9.21 4.47
N GLY A 150 -13.08 -9.85 5.63
CA GLY A 150 -12.00 -10.46 6.40
C GLY A 150 -11.28 -11.58 5.64
N VAL A 151 -12.03 -12.44 4.94
CA VAL A 151 -11.48 -13.49 4.09
C VAL A 151 -10.69 -12.91 2.92
N SER A 152 -11.14 -11.81 2.31
CA SER A 152 -10.38 -11.11 1.27
C SER A 152 -9.02 -10.66 1.78
N VAL A 153 -8.96 -10.06 2.97
CA VAL A 153 -7.71 -9.62 3.59
C VAL A 153 -6.78 -10.80 3.89
N LEU A 154 -7.31 -11.90 4.44
CA LEU A 154 -6.53 -13.12 4.70
C LEU A 154 -5.97 -13.72 3.41
N LEU A 155 -6.77 -13.83 2.36
CA LEU A 155 -6.33 -14.35 1.07
C LEU A 155 -5.29 -13.43 0.41
N SER A 156 -5.42 -12.11 0.56
CA SER A 156 -4.40 -11.15 0.13
C SER A 156 -3.07 -11.35 0.87
N TYR A 157 -3.10 -11.66 2.16
CA TYR A 157 -1.91 -12.03 2.92
C TYR A 157 -1.26 -13.32 2.39
N LEU A 158 -2.05 -14.36 2.11
CA LEU A 158 -1.54 -15.63 1.55
C LEU A 158 -0.95 -15.45 0.15
N ASP A 159 -1.57 -14.63 -0.71
CA ASP A 159 -1.00 -14.27 -2.02
C ASP A 159 0.32 -13.51 -1.87
N TRP A 160 0.36 -12.52 -0.98
CA TRP A 160 1.57 -11.73 -0.71
C TRP A 160 2.72 -12.57 -0.17
N GLN A 161 2.44 -13.53 0.72
CA GLN A 161 3.45 -14.46 1.23
C GLN A 161 3.95 -15.38 0.11
N LYS A 162 3.04 -15.88 -0.73
CA LYS A 162 3.41 -16.73 -1.87
C LYS A 162 4.30 -15.97 -2.88
N LEU A 163 3.99 -14.72 -3.21
CA LEU A 163 4.82 -13.90 -4.11
C LEU A 163 6.25 -13.72 -3.59
N GLN A 164 6.44 -13.58 -2.28
CA GLN A 164 7.79 -13.52 -1.69
C GLN A 164 8.54 -14.84 -1.83
N ARG A 165 7.85 -15.97 -1.61
CA ARG A 165 8.41 -17.31 -1.80
C ARG A 165 8.78 -17.58 -3.25
N ASP A 166 8.02 -17.03 -4.18
CA ASP A 166 8.25 -17.10 -5.62
C ASP A 166 9.33 -16.10 -6.11
N GLY A 167 10.00 -15.38 -5.20
CA GLY A 167 11.16 -14.53 -5.51
C GLY A 167 10.84 -13.09 -5.90
N VAL A 168 9.59 -12.65 -5.77
CA VAL A 168 9.21 -11.26 -6.06
C VAL A 168 9.76 -10.33 -4.98
N VAL A 169 10.80 -9.57 -5.31
CA VAL A 169 11.41 -8.59 -4.41
C VAL A 169 10.43 -7.45 -4.11
N ARG A 170 10.09 -7.21 -2.84
CA ARG A 170 9.17 -6.13 -2.37
C ARG A 170 7.79 -6.16 -3.08
N PRO A 171 6.97 -7.21 -2.88
CA PRO A 171 5.63 -7.25 -3.46
C PRO A 171 4.71 -6.18 -2.85
N PHE A 172 3.57 -5.93 -3.51
CA PHE A 172 2.58 -4.97 -3.02
C PHE A 172 2.06 -5.42 -1.66
N HIS A 173 2.07 -4.53 -0.66
CA HIS A 173 1.78 -4.95 0.71
C HIS A 173 0.31 -5.36 0.88
N TRP A 174 0.05 -6.49 1.53
CA TRP A 174 -1.30 -7.04 1.69
C TRP A 174 -2.25 -6.12 2.48
N ALA A 175 -1.73 -5.27 3.37
CA ALA A 175 -2.53 -4.36 4.19
C ALA A 175 -3.34 -3.36 3.35
N TRP A 176 -2.97 -3.10 2.10
CA TRP A 176 -3.78 -2.30 1.19
C TRP A 176 -5.16 -2.92 0.90
N ALA A 177 -5.35 -4.22 1.15
CA ALA A 177 -6.65 -4.88 1.09
C ALA A 177 -7.65 -4.33 2.11
N PHE A 178 -7.19 -3.71 3.21
CA PHE A 178 -8.09 -3.05 4.17
C PHE A 178 -8.80 -1.83 3.57
N LEU A 179 -8.15 -1.11 2.65
CA LEU A 179 -8.80 -0.02 1.90
C LEU A 179 -9.74 -0.54 0.80
N GLY A 180 -9.52 -1.78 0.38
CA GLY A 180 -10.37 -2.48 -0.58
C GLY A 180 -9.62 -3.58 -1.30
N ALA A 181 -10.25 -4.75 -1.46
CA ALA A 181 -9.69 -5.89 -2.17
C ALA A 181 -9.24 -5.52 -3.61
N GLY A 182 -10.00 -4.66 -4.30
CA GLY A 182 -9.64 -4.17 -5.63
C GLY A 182 -8.33 -3.38 -5.67
N VAL A 183 -8.04 -2.58 -4.64
CA VAL A 183 -6.77 -1.83 -4.53
C VAL A 183 -5.59 -2.79 -4.45
N TYR A 184 -5.72 -3.85 -3.64
CA TYR A 184 -4.71 -4.91 -3.57
C TYR A 184 -4.53 -5.62 -4.91
N VAL A 185 -5.62 -6.05 -5.55
CA VAL A 185 -5.57 -6.76 -6.85
C VAL A 185 -4.86 -5.92 -7.91
N VAL A 186 -5.21 -4.64 -8.05
CA VAL A 186 -4.58 -3.73 -9.01
C VAL A 186 -3.10 -3.51 -8.67
N GLY A 187 -2.77 -3.15 -7.43
CA GLY A 187 -1.39 -2.87 -7.01
C GLY A 187 -0.47 -4.08 -7.19
N ARG A 188 -0.93 -5.26 -6.78
CA ARG A 188 -0.22 -6.53 -6.96
C ARG A 188 -0.02 -6.86 -8.44
N SER A 189 -1.05 -6.74 -9.26
CA SER A 189 -0.96 -7.06 -10.69
C SER A 189 0.00 -6.14 -11.45
N VAL A 190 0.03 -4.84 -11.14
CA VAL A 190 1.00 -3.90 -11.73
C VAL A 190 2.43 -4.28 -11.36
N ILE A 191 2.67 -4.60 -10.09
CA ILE A 191 3.99 -5.03 -9.64
C ILE A 191 4.42 -6.33 -10.32
N VAL A 192 3.52 -7.30 -10.43
CA VAL A 192 3.84 -8.58 -11.06
C VAL A 192 4.07 -8.42 -12.56
N HIS A 193 3.33 -7.54 -13.24
CA HIS A 193 3.56 -7.22 -14.64
C HIS A 193 4.95 -6.59 -14.91
N LYS A 194 5.47 -5.83 -13.94
CA LYS A 194 6.82 -5.25 -14.01
C LYS A 194 7.94 -6.29 -13.87
N VAL A 195 7.71 -7.40 -13.16
CA VAL A 195 8.72 -8.48 -13.00
C VAL A 195 8.52 -9.66 -13.93
N ALA A 196 7.32 -9.82 -14.48
CA ALA A 196 6.97 -10.85 -15.45
C ALA A 196 6.30 -10.16 -16.65
N PRO A 197 7.11 -9.63 -17.59
CA PRO A 197 6.59 -8.95 -18.77
C PRO A 197 5.53 -9.79 -19.48
N GLN A 198 4.47 -9.13 -19.96
CA GLN A 198 3.30 -9.74 -20.64
C GLN A 198 2.39 -10.64 -19.77
N ARG A 199 2.63 -10.77 -18.47
CA ARG A 199 1.80 -11.60 -17.56
C ARG A 199 1.29 -10.77 -16.37
N GLY A 200 0.32 -11.30 -15.64
CA GLY A 200 -0.10 -10.76 -14.34
C GLY A 200 -1.28 -9.77 -14.34
N LEU A 201 -1.75 -9.31 -15.51
CA LEU A 201 -2.88 -8.38 -15.61
C LEU A 201 -4.26 -9.06 -15.69
N ALA A 202 -4.33 -10.39 -15.86
CA ALA A 202 -5.62 -11.09 -15.96
C ALA A 202 -6.59 -10.83 -14.78
N PRO A 203 -6.14 -10.79 -13.51
CA PRO A 203 -7.02 -10.44 -12.39
C PRO A 203 -7.59 -9.03 -12.47
N VAL A 204 -6.86 -8.08 -13.07
CA VAL A 204 -7.35 -6.69 -13.25
C VAL A 204 -8.48 -6.65 -14.27
N TRP A 205 -8.33 -7.35 -15.40
CA TRP A 205 -9.42 -7.44 -16.39
C TRP A 205 -10.66 -8.14 -15.82
N ALA A 206 -10.47 -9.21 -15.06
CA ALA A 206 -11.56 -9.88 -14.35
C ALA A 206 -12.24 -8.94 -13.33
N LEU A 207 -11.46 -8.17 -12.56
CA LEU A 207 -11.97 -7.18 -11.61
C LEU A 207 -12.78 -6.09 -12.33
N ILE A 208 -12.30 -5.57 -13.46
CA ILE A 208 -13.02 -4.56 -14.26
C ILE A 208 -14.35 -5.12 -14.74
N GLY A 209 -14.34 -6.31 -15.36
CA GLY A 209 -15.56 -6.96 -15.85
C GLY A 209 -16.55 -7.25 -14.72
N LEU A 210 -16.07 -7.75 -13.58
CA LEU A 210 -16.90 -8.01 -12.40
C LEU A 210 -17.47 -6.71 -11.82
N THR A 211 -16.68 -5.65 -11.76
CA THR A 211 -17.14 -4.35 -11.26
C THR A 211 -18.24 -3.79 -12.16
N ALA A 212 -18.03 -3.78 -13.47
CA ALA A 212 -19.04 -3.33 -14.44
C ALA A 212 -20.34 -4.14 -14.33
N LEU A 213 -20.23 -5.47 -14.26
CA LEU A 213 -21.38 -6.35 -14.06
C LEU A 213 -22.09 -6.08 -12.72
N SER A 214 -21.34 -5.89 -11.65
CA SER A 214 -21.88 -5.61 -10.32
C SER A 214 -22.69 -4.32 -10.29
N LEU A 215 -22.22 -3.25 -10.97
CA LEU A 215 -22.92 -1.98 -11.04
C LEU A 215 -24.28 -2.14 -11.71
N ILE A 216 -24.37 -2.92 -12.79
CA ILE A 216 -25.62 -3.21 -13.49
C ILE A 216 -26.57 -3.99 -12.56
N LEU A 217 -26.11 -5.09 -11.98
CA LEU A 217 -26.94 -5.97 -11.15
C LEU A 217 -27.44 -5.26 -9.88
N VAL A 218 -26.58 -4.49 -9.22
CA VAL A 218 -26.95 -3.69 -8.05
C VAL A 218 -27.98 -2.62 -8.43
N SER A 219 -27.82 -1.96 -9.59
CA SER A 219 -28.79 -0.95 -10.06
C SER A 219 -30.15 -1.55 -10.34
N VAL A 220 -30.20 -2.72 -10.99
CA VAL A 220 -31.44 -3.46 -11.23
C VAL A 220 -32.09 -3.87 -9.90
N LYS A 221 -31.31 -4.43 -8.96
CA LYS A 221 -31.82 -4.85 -7.66
C LYS A 221 -32.34 -3.66 -6.83
N ALA A 222 -31.62 -2.54 -6.83
CA ALA A 222 -32.05 -1.31 -6.16
C ALA A 222 -33.37 -0.81 -6.74
N SER A 223 -33.51 -0.83 -8.07
CA SER A 223 -34.75 -0.43 -8.76
C SER A 223 -35.94 -1.32 -8.36
N MET A 224 -35.73 -2.64 -8.25
CA MET A 224 -36.74 -3.58 -7.76
C MET A 224 -37.15 -3.28 -6.31
N ILE A 225 -36.19 -3.03 -5.43
CA ILE A 225 -36.44 -2.69 -4.01
C ILE A 225 -37.23 -1.38 -3.89
N ILE A 226 -36.81 -0.33 -4.62
CA ILE A 226 -37.50 0.96 -4.64
C ILE A 226 -38.94 0.80 -5.13
N SER A 227 -39.16 -0.03 -6.17
CA SER A 227 -40.51 -0.32 -6.67
C SER A 227 -41.39 -0.98 -5.60
N THR A 228 -40.86 -1.94 -4.84
CA THR A 228 -41.59 -2.58 -3.73
C THR A 228 -41.97 -1.58 -2.65
N ILE A 229 -41.06 -0.67 -2.28
CA ILE A 229 -41.34 0.38 -1.28
C ILE A 229 -42.38 1.38 -1.81
N ALA A 230 -42.25 1.80 -3.06
CA ALA A 230 -43.19 2.74 -3.67
C ALA A 230 -44.62 2.19 -3.70
N LYS A 231 -44.78 0.88 -3.95
CA LYS A 231 -46.09 0.20 -3.89
C LYS A 231 -46.66 0.08 -2.46
N ALA A 232 -45.80 0.14 -1.44
CA ALA A 232 -46.23 0.08 -0.04
C ALA A 232 -46.72 1.44 0.49
N LEU A 233 -46.40 2.54 -0.21
CA LEU A 233 -46.95 3.86 0.09
C LEU A 233 -48.39 3.94 -0.46
N PRO A 234 -49.39 4.34 0.34
CA PRO A 234 -50.69 4.70 -0.21
C PRO A 234 -50.52 5.94 -1.10
N MET A 235 -51.08 5.88 -2.32
CA MET A 235 -51.21 7.06 -3.19
C MET A 235 -52.22 8.05 -2.62
#